data_AF-A0A3B9AMV4-F1
#
_entry.id   AF-A0A3B9AMV4-F1
#
_cell.length_a   1.000
_cell.length_b   1.000
_cell.length_c   1.000
_cell.angle_alpha   90.00
_cell.angle_beta   90.00
_cell.angle_gamma   90.00
#
_symmetry.space_group_name_H-M   'P 1'
#
loop_
_entity.id
_entity.type
_entity.pdbx_description
1 polymer ?
#
loop_
_entity_poly.entity_id
_entity_poly.type
_entity_poly.pdbx_seq_one_letter_code
_entity_poly.pdbx_strand_id
1 'polypeptide(L)'
;HQGAGYLDVTNPEIHQRYETFYHAKLPDYIGLKIPQMYDAALEGKFKALWLMGEDNVQTDPNTLKVKAAMEQLDLLVVQELFMTETAKMAHVVLPAT
;
A
#
# COMPACT_ATOMS: atom_id res chain seq x y z
N HIS A 1 -14.28 6.07 -3.94
CA HIS A 1 -13.86 5.66 -5.28
C HIS A 1 -12.41 5.18 -5.21
N GLN A 2 -12.16 3.96 -5.70
CA GLN A 2 -10.82 3.36 -5.74
C GLN A 2 -10.47 2.84 -7.16
N GLY A 3 -11.39 2.98 -8.13
CA GLY A 3 -11.12 2.69 -9.54
C GLY A 3 -10.55 3.90 -10.29
N ALA A 4 -9.80 3.62 -11.36
CA ALA A 4 -9.28 4.65 -12.25
C ALA A 4 -10.43 5.45 -12.89
N GLY A 5 -10.32 6.78 -12.89
CA GLY A 5 -11.40 7.66 -13.39
C GLY A 5 -12.52 7.89 -12.39
N TYR A 6 -12.25 7.83 -11.08
CA TYR A 6 -13.22 8.01 -9.99
C TYR A 6 -14.35 6.97 -9.97
N LEU A 7 -14.15 5.83 -10.62
CA LEU A 7 -15.14 4.77 -10.67
C LEU A 7 -15.24 4.07 -9.30
N ASP A 8 -16.47 3.71 -8.93
CA ASP A 8 -16.74 2.99 -7.68
C ASP A 8 -16.44 1.50 -7.85
N VAL A 9 -15.55 0.98 -7.02
CA VAL A 9 -15.15 -0.44 -7.03
C VAL A 9 -16.28 -1.37 -6.60
N THR A 10 -17.25 -0.85 -5.83
CA THR A 10 -18.38 -1.63 -5.32
C THR A 10 -19.55 -1.68 -6.31
N ASN A 11 -19.50 -0.92 -7.40
CA ASN A 11 -20.53 -0.94 -8.43
C ASN A 11 -20.34 -2.19 -9.33
N PRO A 12 -21.32 -3.11 -9.39
CA PRO A 12 -21.19 -4.36 -10.15
C PRO A 12 -20.90 -4.17 -11.64
N GLU A 13 -21.45 -3.13 -12.28
CA GLU A 13 -21.25 -2.87 -13.71
C GLU A 13 -19.81 -2.43 -14.01
N ILE A 14 -19.27 -1.54 -13.18
CA ILE A 14 -17.87 -1.10 -13.24
C ILE A 14 -16.94 -2.27 -12.97
N HIS A 15 -17.25 -3.05 -11.94
CA HIS A 15 -16.45 -4.19 -11.53
C HIS A 15 -16.35 -5.24 -12.66
N GLN A 16 -17.49 -5.60 -13.26
CA GLN A 16 -17.55 -6.52 -14.40
C GLN A 16 -16.72 -6.03 -15.59
N ARG A 17 -16.71 -4.71 -15.86
CA ARG A 17 -15.89 -4.13 -16.94
C ARG A 17 -14.39 -4.38 -16.70
N TYR A 18 -13.91 -4.21 -15.46
CA TYR A 18 -12.51 -4.49 -15.12
C TYR A 18 -12.20 -5.99 -15.20
N GLU A 19 -13.05 -6.86 -14.63
CA GLU A 19 -12.84 -8.32 -14.71
C GLU A 19 -12.77 -8.82 -16.15
N THR A 20 -13.62 -8.27 -17.02
CA THR A 20 -13.64 -8.61 -18.44
C THR A 20 -12.36 -8.17 -19.14
N PHE A 21 -11.89 -6.95 -18.88
CA PHE A 21 -10.68 -6.41 -19.50
C PHE A 21 -9.41 -7.15 -19.04
N TYR A 22 -9.30 -7.43 -17.73
CA TYR A 22 -8.12 -8.08 -17.15
C TYR A 22 -8.18 -9.62 -17.19
N HIS A 23 -9.31 -10.20 -17.60
CA HIS A 23 -9.55 -11.65 -17.61
C HIS A 23 -9.31 -12.32 -16.26
N ALA A 24 -9.68 -11.63 -15.18
CA ALA A 24 -9.42 -12.07 -13.81
C ALA A 24 -10.57 -11.68 -12.87
N LYS A 25 -10.75 -12.46 -11.80
CA LYS A 25 -11.63 -12.07 -10.70
C LYS A 25 -10.95 -11.03 -9.83
N LEU A 26 -11.66 -9.94 -9.55
CA LEU A 26 -11.11 -8.81 -8.80
C LEU A 26 -11.87 -8.62 -7.47
N PRO A 27 -11.23 -8.08 -6.43
CA PRO A 27 -11.93 -7.68 -5.21
C PRO A 27 -13.00 -6.61 -5.49
N ASP A 28 -14.18 -6.75 -4.90
CA ASP A 28 -15.34 -5.85 -5.04
C ASP A 28 -15.59 -4.99 -3.78
N TYR A 29 -14.62 -4.99 -2.85
CA TYR A 29 -14.69 -4.26 -1.59
C TYR A 29 -13.61 -3.19 -1.49
N ILE A 30 -13.83 -2.25 -0.58
CA ILE A 30 -12.93 -1.11 -0.37
C ILE A 30 -11.66 -1.59 0.37
N GLY A 31 -10.50 -1.34 -0.24
CA GLY A 31 -9.20 -1.61 0.37
C GLY A 31 -8.86 -0.66 1.51
N LEU A 32 -7.92 -1.06 2.36
CA LEU A 32 -7.41 -0.23 3.45
C LEU A 32 -6.84 1.09 2.92
N LYS A 33 -7.00 2.15 3.71
CA LYS A 33 -6.28 3.42 3.53
C LYS A 33 -4.99 3.40 4.37
N ILE A 34 -4.02 4.25 4.03
CA ILE A 34 -2.70 4.30 4.68
C ILE A 34 -2.77 4.29 6.22
N PRO A 35 -3.58 5.13 6.91
CA PRO A 35 -3.65 5.06 8.38
C PRO A 35 -4.16 3.72 8.91
N GLN A 36 -5.10 3.10 8.18
CA GLN A 36 -5.67 1.80 8.52
C GLN A 36 -4.67 0.66 8.26
N MET A 37 -3.77 0.81 7.29
CA MET A 37 -2.68 -0.14 7.07
C MET A 37 -1.73 -0.15 8.27
N TYR A 38 -1.41 1.01 8.84
CA TYR A 38 -0.58 1.09 10.05
C TYR A 38 -1.23 0.41 11.25
N ASP A 39 -2.52 0.67 11.47
CA ASP A 39 -3.27 -0.01 12.55
C ASP A 39 -3.30 -1.53 12.31
N ALA A 40 -3.57 -1.97 11.08
CA ALA A 40 -3.61 -3.38 10.75
C ALA A 40 -2.23 -4.07 10.86
N ALA A 41 -1.13 -3.36 10.57
CA ALA A 41 0.23 -3.87 10.75
C ALA A 41 0.57 -4.04 12.24
N LEU A 42 0.24 -3.04 13.06
CA LEU A 42 0.40 -3.11 14.52
C LEU A 42 -0.46 -4.21 15.18
N GLU A 43 -1.62 -4.50 14.61
CA GLU A 43 -2.47 -5.64 15.01
C GLU A 43 -2.00 -6.99 14.45
N GLY A 44 -0.95 -7.00 13.62
CA GLY A 44 -0.42 -8.21 12.99
C GLY A 44 -1.31 -8.81 11.90
N LYS A 45 -2.31 -8.08 11.40
CA LYS A 45 -3.24 -8.50 10.33
C LYS A 45 -2.76 -8.11 8.93
N PHE A 46 -1.82 -7.16 8.84
CA PHE A 46 -1.23 -6.70 7.60
C PHE A 46 0.27 -6.99 7.61
N LYS A 47 0.73 -7.81 6.66
CA LYS A 47 2.06 -8.44 6.73
C LYS A 47 3.07 -7.94 5.71
N ALA A 48 2.60 -7.45 4.57
CA ALA A 48 3.47 -7.07 3.49
C ALA A 48 3.04 -5.72 2.90
N LEU A 49 4.02 -4.85 2.61
CA LEU A 49 3.82 -3.59 1.92
C LEU A 49 4.82 -3.46 0.77
N TRP A 50 4.32 -3.14 -0.42
CA TRP A 50 5.14 -2.64 -1.52
C TRP A 50 4.85 -1.15 -1.68
N LEU A 51 5.79 -0.34 -1.23
CA LEU A 51 5.75 1.11 -1.30
C LEU A 51 6.56 1.58 -2.52
N MET A 52 6.00 2.48 -3.32
CA MET A 52 6.63 2.98 -4.54
C MET A 52 6.66 4.51 -4.53
N GLY A 53 7.85 5.11 -4.57
CA GLY A 53 8.02 6.55 -4.73
C GLY A 53 7.50 7.42 -3.57
N GLU A 54 7.42 6.87 -2.35
CA GLU A 54 6.97 7.58 -1.15
C GLU A 54 7.95 7.41 0.02
N ASP A 55 7.99 8.42 0.90
CA ASP A 55 8.81 8.43 2.13
C ASP A 55 7.94 8.64 3.38
N ASN A 56 7.01 7.73 3.63
CA ASN A 56 6.01 7.82 4.71
C ASN A 56 6.63 8.03 6.09
N VAL A 57 7.80 7.46 6.38
CA VAL A 57 8.48 7.67 7.67
C VAL A 57 8.79 9.15 7.90
N GLN A 58 9.11 9.89 6.84
CA GLN A 58 9.41 11.31 6.88
C GLN A 58 8.16 12.20 6.72
N THR A 59 7.20 11.80 5.87
CA THR A 59 6.09 12.67 5.45
C THR A 59 4.78 12.45 6.19
N ASP A 60 4.54 11.25 6.72
CA ASP A 60 3.27 10.94 7.38
C ASP A 60 3.25 11.45 8.83
N PRO A 61 2.08 11.87 9.34
CA PRO A 61 1.96 12.32 10.71
C PRO A 61 2.20 11.17 11.70
N ASN A 62 2.72 11.50 12.88
CA ASN A 62 3.04 10.54 13.95
C ASN A 62 4.10 9.50 13.50
N THR A 63 5.28 9.99 13.17
CA THR A 63 6.44 9.18 12.74
C THR A 63 6.73 7.98 13.64
N LEU A 64 6.53 8.08 14.96
CA LEU A 64 6.75 6.95 15.87
C LEU A 64 5.78 5.79 15.57
N LYS A 65 4.51 6.09 15.31
CA LYS A 65 3.53 5.08 14.91
C LYS A 65 3.87 4.48 13.55
N VAL A 66 4.27 5.31 12.60
CA VAL A 66 4.65 4.85 11.25
C VAL A 66 5.82 3.88 11.33
N LYS A 67 6.91 4.26 12.03
CA LYS A 67 8.07 3.41 12.23
C LYS A 67 7.70 2.08 12.89
N ALA A 68 6.95 2.14 13.99
CA ALA A 68 6.48 0.95 14.68
C ALA A 68 5.64 0.04 13.78
N ALA A 69 4.79 0.59 12.92
CA ALA A 69 4.00 -0.19 11.97
C ALA A 69 4.86 -0.85 10.89
N MET A 70 5.84 -0.12 10.34
CA MET A 70 6.76 -0.67 9.33
C MET A 70 7.61 -1.82 9.89
N GLU A 71 8.04 -1.73 11.15
CA GLU A 71 8.78 -2.77 11.85
C GLU A 71 7.97 -4.06 12.11
N GLN A 72 6.63 -4.00 12.09
CA GLN A 72 5.76 -5.18 12.26
C GLN A 72 5.48 -5.94 10.95
N LEU A 73 5.90 -5.40 9.81
CA LEU A 73 5.72 -6.05 8.52
C LEU A 73 6.71 -7.22 8.40
N ASP A 74 6.21 -8.36 7.94
CA ASP A 74 7.05 -9.51 7.57
C ASP A 74 7.84 -9.22 6.26
N LEU A 75 7.31 -8.30 5.43
CA LEU A 75 7.96 -7.85 4.21
C LEU A 75 7.65 -6.37 3.90
N LEU A 76 8.69 -5.58 3.69
CA LEU A 76 8.61 -4.19 3.25
C LEU A 76 9.49 -4.02 2.03
N VAL A 77 8.87 -3.87 0.87
CA VAL A 77 9.53 -3.56 -0.39
C VAL A 77 9.40 -2.06 -0.65
N VAL A 78 10.52 -1.38 -0.85
CA VAL A 78 10.52 0.05 -1.21
C VAL A 78 11.15 0.20 -2.59
N GLN A 79 10.35 0.68 -3.55
CA GLN A 79 10.82 1.02 -4.89
C GLN A 79 11.07 2.52 -4.97
N GLU A 80 12.33 2.92 -5.09
CA GLU A 80 12.74 4.30 -4.87
C GLU A 80 14.00 4.67 -5.67
N LEU A 81 14.18 5.97 -5.93
CA LEU A 81 15.38 6.52 -6.59
C LEU A 81 16.56 6.69 -5.62
N PHE A 82 16.26 6.96 -4.35
CA PHE A 82 17.24 7.27 -3.31
C PHE A 82 17.03 6.44 -2.05
N MET A 83 18.06 6.41 -1.19
CA MET A 83 17.95 5.78 0.13
C MET A 83 17.27 6.73 1.14
N THR A 84 15.94 6.85 1.03
CA THR A 84 15.06 7.65 1.91
C THR A 84 14.96 7.08 3.33
N GLU A 85 14.31 7.80 4.25
CA GLU A 85 14.11 7.29 5.63
C GLU A 85 13.27 6.00 5.63
N THR A 86 12.29 5.91 4.73
CA THR A 86 11.49 4.70 4.56
C THR A 86 12.27 3.58 3.88
N ALA A 87 13.09 3.89 2.87
CA ALA A 87 13.94 2.88 2.21
C ALA A 87 14.95 2.25 3.17
N LYS A 88 15.47 3.01 4.14
CA LYS A 88 16.38 2.49 5.19
C LYS A 88 15.73 1.44 6.09
N MET A 89 14.40 1.41 6.18
CA MET A 89 13.64 0.41 6.96
C MET A 89 13.23 -0.81 6.11
N ALA A 90 13.45 -0.78 4.80
CA ALA A 90 12.97 -1.81 3.90
C ALA A 90 13.73 -3.13 4.05
N HIS A 91 13.00 -4.22 3.87
CA HIS A 91 13.59 -5.55 3.71
C HIS A 91 14.20 -5.72 2.32
N VAL A 92 13.58 -5.09 1.31
CA VAL A 92 14.05 -5.09 -0.09
C VAL A 92 13.93 -3.67 -0.64
N VAL A 93 15.02 -3.17 -1.24
CA VAL A 93 15.01 -1.92 -2.00
C VAL A 93 15.11 -2.23 -3.48
N LEU A 94 14.15 -1.76 -4.27
CA LEU A 94 14.15 -1.86 -5.73
C LEU A 94 14.51 -0.49 -6.33
N PRO A 95 15.60 -0.37 -7.11
CA PRO A 95 15.96 0.90 -7.73
C PRO A 95 14.93 1.28 -8.81
N ALA A 96 14.43 2.51 -8.75
CA ALA A 96 13.59 3.10 -9.80
C ALA A 96 14.43 3.78 -10.91
N THR A 97 13.79 4.11 -12.03
CA THR A 97 14.41 4.76 -13.21
C THR A 97 13.90 6.17 -13.40
#